data_AF-A0A0A9BCW7-F1
#
_entry.id   AF-A0A0A9BCW7-F1
#
_cell.length_a   1.000
_cell.length_b   1.000
_cell.length_c   1.000
_cell.angle_alpha   90.00
_cell.angle_beta   90.00
_cell.angle_gamma   90.00
#
_symmetry.space_group_name_H-M   'P 1'
#
loop_
_entity.id
_entity.type
_entity.pdbx_description
1 polymer ?
#
loop_
_entity_poly.entity_id
_entity_poly.type
_entity_poly.pdbx_seq_one_letter_code
_entity_poly.pdbx_strand_id
1 'polypeptide(L)' 'MKENFAKELTVHREINHKNVVRLIGYCVEESDLMMVTEYIPNGNMSNILHHENIPIPLDI' A
#
# COMPACT_ATOMS: atom_id res chain seq x y z
N MET A 1 -7.60 2.40 -16.58
CA MET A 1 -6.65 1.56 -15.79
C MET A 1 -5.23 2.09 -15.87
N LYS A 2 -4.60 2.16 -17.05
CA LYS A 2 -3.23 2.71 -17.22
C LYS A 2 -3.06 4.13 -16.64
N GLU A 3 -4.04 5.01 -16.84
CA GLU A 3 -3.98 6.39 -16.34
C GLU A 3 -4.03 6.48 -14.79
N ASN A 4 -4.91 5.70 -14.14
CA ASN A 4 -5.00 5.71 -12.67
C ASN A 4 -3.73 5.16 -12.03
N PHE A 5 -3.17 4.08 -12.61
CA PHE A 5 -1.90 3.53 -12.16
C PHE A 5 -0.77 4.55 -12.28
N ALA A 6 -0.68 5.26 -13.42
CA ALA A 6 0.33 6.29 -13.62
C ALA A 6 0.18 7.47 -12.64
N LYS A 7 -1.06 7.87 -12.33
CA LYS A 7 -1.35 8.91 -11.31
C LYS A 7 -0.90 8.47 -9.93
N GLU A 8 -1.26 7.25 -9.52
CA GLU A 8 -0.84 6.67 -8.24
C GLU A 8 0.68 6.61 -8.14
N LEU A 9 1.36 6.08 -9.16
CA LEU A 9 2.82 6.00 -9.19
C LEU A 9 3.50 7.37 -9.11
N THR A 10 2.95 8.38 -9.80
CA THR A 10 3.49 9.74 -9.82
C THR A 10 3.47 10.37 -8.43
N VAL A 11 2.39 10.18 -7.68
CA VAL A 11 2.27 10.69 -6.30
C VAL A 11 3.09 9.84 -5.34
N HIS A 12 3.00 8.51 -5.45
CA HIS A 12 3.60 7.58 -4.50
C HIS A 12 5.13 7.63 -4.51
N ARG A 13 5.76 7.80 -5.68
CA ARG A 13 7.23 7.92 -5.80
C ARG A 13 7.81 9.14 -5.07
N GLU A 14 7.00 10.16 -4.82
CA GLU A 14 7.43 11.42 -4.18
C GLU A 14 7.28 11.36 -2.65
N ILE A 15 6.67 10.29 -2.12
CA ILE A 15 6.40 10.13 -0.70
C ILE A 15 7.40 9.16 -0.08
N ASN A 16 8.19 9.67 0.86
CA ASN A 16 9.07 8.86 1.71
C ASN A 16 8.82 9.22 3.18
N HIS A 17 7.88 8.52 3.82
CA HIS A 17 7.48 8.79 5.20
C HIS A 17 7.15 7.48 5.93
N LYS A 18 7.52 7.39 7.22
CA LYS A 18 7.40 6.16 8.03
C LYS A 18 6.00 5.56 8.18
N ASN A 19 4.96 6.35 7.92
CA ASN A 19 3.54 5.94 8.04
C ASN A 19 2.86 5.76 6.68
N VAL A 20 3.60 5.84 5.58
CA VAL A 20 3.10 5.59 4.23
C VAL A 20 3.90 4.42 3.67
N VAL A 21 3.22 3.41 3.14
CA VAL A 21 3.87 2.23 2.56
C VAL A 21 4.89 2.69 1.52
N ARG A 22 6.12 2.24 1.64
CA ARG A 22 7.21 2.65 0.75
C ARG A 22 7.11 1.95 -0.61
N LEU A 23 7.16 2.74 -1.67
CA LEU A 23 7.40 2.25 -3.03
C LEU A 23 8.87 1.85 -3.18
N ILE A 24 9.12 0.61 -3.60
CA ILE A 24 10.47 0.08 -3.89
C ILE A 24 10.77 0.22 -5.38
N GLY A 25 9.79 -0.03 -6.24
CA GLY A 25 9.94 0.05 -7.69
C GLY A 25 8.64 -0.25 -8.43
N TYR A 26 8.72 -0.27 -9.76
CA TYR A 26 7.57 -0.55 -10.60
C TYR A 26 8.02 -1.15 -11.94
N CYS A 27 7.12 -1.84 -12.62
CA CYS A 27 7.29 -2.31 -13.98
C CYS A 27 6.12 -1.79 -14.83
N VAL A 28 6.44 -1.17 -15.97
CA VAL A 28 5.45 -0.74 -16.97
C VAL A 28 5.88 -1.33 -18.31
N GLU A 29 5.23 -2.40 -18.72
CA GLU A 29 5.34 -2.99 -20.06
C GLU A 29 4.01 -2.80 -20.82
N GLU A 30 3.99 -3.10 -22.11
CA GLU A 30 2.84 -2.79 -22.99
C GLU A 30 1.51 -3.41 -22.50
N SER A 31 1.58 -4.57 -21.85
CA SER A 31 0.42 -5.28 -21.30
C SER A 31 0.42 -5.42 -19.78
N ASP A 32 1.57 -5.24 -19.11
CA ASP A 32 1.72 -5.50 -17.68
C ASP A 32 2.07 -4.23 -16.89
N LEU A 33 1.34 -4.02 -15.78
CA LEU A 33 1.59 -2.96 -14.81
C LEU A 33 1.81 -3.61 -13.45
N MET A 34 2.97 -3.36 -12.85
CA MET A 34 3.29 -3.87 -11.53
C MET A 34 3.88 -2.78 -10.65
N MET A 35 3.45 -2.74 -9.39
CA MET A 35 4.02 -1.90 -8.35
C MET A 35 4.66 -2.80 -7.29
N VAL A 36 5.89 -2.49 -6.91
CA VAL A 36 6.65 -3.22 -5.89
C VAL A 36 6.75 -2.32 -4.67
N THR A 37 6.13 -2.72 -3.58
CA THR A 37 6.16 -2.00 -2.30
C THR A 37 6.84 -2.82 -1.22
N GLU A 38 7.12 -2.20 -0.09
CA GLU A 38 7.41 -2.99 1.11
C GLU A 38 6.20 -3.85 1.50
N TYR A 39 6.50 -4.97 2.16
CA TYR A 39 5.49 -5.88 2.63
C TYR A 39 4.96 -5.44 4.00
N ILE A 40 3.63 -5.32 4.11
CA ILE A 40 2.94 -5.02 5.36
C ILE A 40 2.32 -6.34 5.89
N PRO A 41 2.93 -6.99 6.90
CA PRO A 41 2.56 -8.34 7.31
C PRO A 41 1.15 -8.45 7.89
N ASN A 42 0.67 -7.36 8.51
CA ASN A 42 -0.64 -7.33 9.15
C ASN A 42 -1.77 -6.96 8.19
N GLY A 43 -1.48 -6.79 6.89
CA GLY A 43 -2.49 -6.48 5.89
C GLY A 43 -3.16 -5.12 6.09
N ASN A 44 -4.45 -5.04 5.73
CA ASN A 44 -5.20 -3.79 5.77
C ASN A 44 -5.88 -3.57 7.13
N MET A 45 -5.99 -2.29 7.52
CA MET A 45 -6.57 -1.90 8.81
C MET A 45 -8.06 -2.26 8.94
N SER A 46 -8.83 -2.19 7.85
CA SER A 46 -10.27 -2.49 7.89
C SER A 46 -10.54 -3.92 8.33
N ASN A 47 -9.71 -4.87 7.89
CA ASN A 47 -9.81 -6.27 8.29
C ASN A 47 -9.53 -6.42 9.78
N ILE A 48 -8.43 -5.82 10.26
CA ILE A 48 -8.05 -5.85 11.67
C ILE A 48 -9.19 -5.30 12.55
N LEU A 49 -9.84 -4.21 12.12
CA LEU A 49 -10.88 -3.54 12.90
C LEU A 49 -12.26 -4.21 12.85
N HIS A 50 -12.60 -4.89 11.74
CA HIS A 50 -13.98 -5.33 11.49
C HIS A 50 -14.16 -6.81 11.21
N HIS A 51 -13.07 -7.54 10.91
CA HIS A 51 -13.13 -8.92 10.45
C HIS A 51 -12.21 -9.86 11.22
N GLU A 52 -11.17 -9.34 11.87
CA GLU A 52 -10.28 -10.12 12.72
C GLU A 52 -10.64 -9.94 14.19
N ASN A 53 -10.70 -11.04 14.95
CA ASN A 53 -10.89 -11.01 16.40
C ASN A 53 -9.55 -10.79 17.12
N ILE A 54 -8.74 -9.84 16.62
CA ILE A 54 -7.47 -9.48 17.26
C ILE A 54 -7.80 -8.52 18.41
N PRO A 55 -7.39 -8.82 19.66
CA PRO A 55 -7.52 -7.88 20.77
C PRO A 55 -6.68 -6.64 20.47
N ILE A 56 -7.34 -5.50 20.33
CA ILE A 56 -6.67 -4.20 20.20
C ILE A 56 -6.58 -3.62 21.60
N PRO A 57 -5.37 -3.49 22.18
CA PRO A 57 -5.20 -2.84 23.47
C PRO A 57 -5.55 -1.37 23.29
N LEU A 58 -6.76 -1.01 23.70
CA LEU A 58 -7.16 0.37 23.89
C LEU A 58 -6.89 0.67 25.35
N ASP A 59 -5.83 1.42 25.62
CA ASP A 59 -5.60 2.03 26.93
C ASP A 59 -6.70 3.08 27.13
N ILE A 60 -7.87 2.66 27.62
CA ILE A 60 -8.98 3.54 28.03
C ILE A 60 -8.90 3.75 29.54
#